data_AF-A0AA94JDR7-F1
#
_entry.id   AF-A0AA94JDR7-F1
#
_cell.length_a   1.000
_cell.length_b   1.000
_cell.length_c   1.000
_cell.angle_alpha   90.00
_cell.angle_beta   90.00
_cell.angle_gamma   90.00
#
_symmetry.space_group_name_H-M   'P 1'
#
loop_
_entity.id
_entity.type
_entity.pdbx_description
1 polymer ?
#
loop_
_entity_poly.entity_id
_entity_poly.type
_entity_poly.pdbx_seq_one_letter_code
_entity_poly.pdbx_strand_id
1 'polypeptide(L)'
;MTKIYEAKIAKFREAVTSELTSKEFNLEETGRVIAAYCASLQWYSDELKSSQAPEVAGNLMKQELTFLTHAISRLEDLKSDRRGALLELAKGRKAKSKY
;
A
#
# COMPACT_ATOMS: atom_id res chain seq x y z
N MET A 1 -0.97 5.00 -25.78
CA MET A 1 -0.90 3.76 -24.98
C MET A 1 -0.72 4.01 -23.48
N THR A 2 -0.64 5.25 -23.00
CA THR A 2 -0.57 5.65 -21.56
C THR A 2 -1.71 5.09 -20.70
N LYS A 3 -2.91 4.95 -21.28
CA LYS A 3 -4.14 4.55 -20.57
C LYS A 3 -4.07 3.17 -19.90
N ILE A 4 -3.22 2.26 -20.36
CA ILE A 4 -3.16 0.89 -19.82
C ILE A 4 -2.39 0.86 -18.50
N TYR A 5 -1.22 1.51 -18.44
CA TYR A 5 -0.43 1.63 -17.22
C TYR A 5 -1.21 2.36 -16.12
N GLU A 6 -1.76 3.53 -16.46
CA GLU A 6 -2.54 4.35 -15.52
C GLU A 6 -3.79 3.61 -15.02
N ALA A 7 -4.50 2.88 -15.88
CA ALA A 7 -5.66 2.10 -15.46
C ALA A 7 -5.31 0.93 -14.54
N LYS A 8 -4.18 0.24 -14.80
CA LYS A 8 -3.70 -0.85 -13.94
C LYS A 8 -3.31 -0.32 -12.55
N ILE A 9 -2.56 0.78 -12.52
CA ILE A 9 -2.15 1.43 -11.27
C ILE A 9 -3.33 2.00 -10.50
N ALA A 10 -4.29 2.63 -11.18
CA ALA A 10 -5.48 3.16 -10.55
C ALA A 10 -6.24 2.06 -9.79
N LYS A 11 -6.37 0.86 -10.40
CA LYS A 11 -6.98 -0.31 -9.73
C LYS A 11 -6.22 -0.74 -8.48
N PHE A 12 -4.89 -0.76 -8.52
CA PHE A 12 -4.09 -1.11 -7.34
C PHE A 12 -4.18 -0.04 -6.24
N ARG A 13 -4.13 1.24 -6.60
CA ARG A 13 -4.31 2.35 -5.65
C ARG A 13 -5.68 2.27 -5.00
N GLU A 14 -6.74 2.04 -5.78
CA GLU A 14 -8.10 1.88 -5.27
C GLU A 14 -8.22 0.68 -4.33
N ALA A 15 -7.64 -0.47 -4.67
CA ALA A 15 -7.62 -1.64 -3.79
C ALA A 15 -6.89 -1.34 -2.46
N VAL A 16 -5.70 -0.74 -2.52
CA VAL A 16 -4.93 -0.37 -1.31
C VAL A 16 -5.69 0.65 -0.46
N THR A 17 -6.28 1.68 -1.08
CA THR A 17 -7.06 2.69 -0.36
C THR A 17 -8.34 2.09 0.24
N SER A 18 -9.03 1.22 -0.48
CA SER A 18 -10.22 0.51 0.01
C SER A 18 -9.89 -0.32 1.24
N GLU A 19 -8.80 -1.09 1.20
CA GLU A 19 -8.35 -1.86 2.36
C GLU A 19 -7.99 -0.95 3.54
N LEU A 20 -7.18 0.10 3.33
CA LEU A 20 -6.76 1.03 4.37
C LEU A 20 -7.89 1.86 5.00
N THR A 21 -9.01 2.04 4.29
CA THR A 21 -10.17 2.83 4.75
C THR A 21 -11.38 1.98 5.10
N SER A 22 -11.28 0.65 4.97
CA SER A 22 -12.35 -0.29 5.30
C SER A 22 -12.72 -0.20 6.78
N LYS A 23 -14.03 -0.23 7.06
CA LYS A 23 -14.56 -0.34 8.43
C LYS A 23 -14.19 -1.68 9.07
N GLU A 24 -14.00 -2.71 8.27
CA GLU A 24 -13.53 -4.04 8.65
C GLU A 24 -12.09 -4.22 8.17
N PHE A 25 -11.19 -3.37 8.68
CA PHE A 25 -9.79 -3.38 8.32
C PHE A 25 -9.15 -4.74 8.65
N ASN A 26 -8.68 -5.45 7.63
CA ASN A 26 -7.90 -6.67 7.78
C ASN A 26 -6.43 -6.41 7.48
N LEU A 27 -5.62 -6.44 8.54
CA LEU A 27 -4.19 -6.14 8.47
C LEU A 27 -3.40 -7.14 7.60
N GLU A 28 -3.79 -8.42 7.62
CA GLU A 28 -3.14 -9.44 6.78
C GLU A 28 -3.50 -9.24 5.31
N GLU A 29 -4.78 -9.01 5.02
CA GLU A 29 -5.25 -8.81 3.65
C GLU A 29 -4.69 -7.53 3.04
N THR A 30 -4.70 -6.42 3.80
CA THR A 30 -4.06 -5.16 3.39
C THR A 30 -2.57 -5.37 3.07
N GLY A 31 -1.87 -6.15 3.90
CA GLY A 31 -0.47 -6.51 3.68
C GLY A 31 -0.27 -7.32 2.39
N ARG A 32 -1.16 -8.27 2.09
CA ARG A 32 -1.13 -9.04 0.83
C ARG A 32 -1.37 -8.16 -0.38
N VAL A 33 -2.35 -7.26 -0.33
CA VAL A 33 -2.69 -6.34 -1.43
C VAL A 33 -1.52 -5.40 -1.72
N ILE A 34 -0.89 -4.82 -0.70
CA ILE A 34 0.30 -3.97 -0.87
C ILE A 34 1.48 -4.77 -1.45
N ALA A 35 1.72 -5.99 -0.95
CA ALA A 35 2.79 -6.84 -1.46
C ALA A 35 2.58 -7.24 -2.93
N ALA A 36 1.34 -7.58 -3.31
CA ALA A 36 0.97 -7.88 -4.69
C ALA A 36 1.16 -6.65 -5.59
N TYR A 37 0.84 -5.45 -5.08
CA TYR A 37 1.08 -4.22 -5.82
C TYR A 37 2.58 -3.98 -6.04
N CYS A 38 3.42 -4.11 -5.00
CA CYS A 38 4.88 -3.98 -5.13
C CYS A 38 5.48 -4.95 -6.15
N ALA A 39 5.06 -6.23 -6.11
CA ALA A 39 5.53 -7.24 -7.06
C ALA A 39 5.11 -6.92 -8.51
N SER A 40 3.91 -6.38 -8.68
CA SER A 40 3.39 -6.02 -10.01
C SER A 40 4.04 -4.74 -10.56
N LEU A 41 4.45 -3.81 -9.68
CA LEU A 41 5.05 -2.54 -10.07
C LEU A 41 6.34 -2.72 -10.88
N GLN A 42 7.13 -3.77 -10.61
CA GLN A 42 8.35 -4.07 -11.36
C GLN A 42 8.06 -4.34 -12.85
N TRP A 43 6.98 -5.08 -13.14
CA TRP A 43 6.58 -5.38 -14.52
C TRP A 43 6.08 -4.13 -15.25
N TYR A 44 5.29 -3.31 -14.55
CA TYR A 44 4.78 -2.05 -15.10
C TYR A 44 5.87 -1.01 -15.28
N SER A 45 6.92 -1.07 -14.47
CA SER A 45 8.13 -0.28 -14.57
C SER A 45 8.80 -0.43 -15.94
N ASP A 46 8.91 -1.66 -16.42
CA ASP A 46 9.63 -1.98 -17.66
C ASP A 46 8.75 -1.68 -18.89
N GLU A 47 7.44 -1.91 -18.77
CA GLU A 47 6.43 -1.48 -19.76
C GLU A 47 6.42 0.06 -19.91
N LEU A 48 6.57 0.80 -18.80
CA LEU A 48 6.57 2.26 -18.82
C LEU A 48 7.85 2.83 -19.46
N LYS A 49 9.02 2.30 -19.09
CA LYS A 49 10.31 2.72 -19.65
C LYS A 49 10.42 2.47 -21.15
N SER A 50 9.77 1.41 -21.65
CA SER A 50 9.77 1.07 -23.08
C SER A 50 8.76 1.88 -23.90
N SER A 51 7.75 2.46 -23.27
CA SER A 51 6.64 3.14 -23.97
C SER A 51 6.60 4.67 -23.78
N GLN A 52 7.38 5.23 -22.86
CA GLN A 52 7.38 6.65 -22.52
C GLN A 52 8.77 7.27 -22.54
N ALA A 53 8.82 8.60 -22.66
CA ALA A 53 10.04 9.35 -22.47
C ALA A 53 10.58 9.14 -21.04
N PRO A 54 11.91 9.06 -20.85
CA PRO A 54 12.53 8.78 -19.54
C PRO A 54 12.07 9.72 -18.42
N GLU A 55 11.87 11.00 -18.72
CA GLU A 55 11.40 12.01 -17.76
C GLU A 55 9.96 11.74 -17.29
N VAL A 56 9.07 11.38 -18.21
CA VAL A 56 7.67 11.06 -17.90
C VAL A 56 7.58 9.75 -17.11
N ALA A 57 8.33 8.74 -17.55
CA ALA A 57 8.41 7.46 -16.85
C ALA A 57 8.95 7.65 -15.42
N GLY A 58 10.03 8.43 -15.27
CA GLY A 58 10.62 8.73 -13.96
C GLY A 58 9.65 9.46 -13.02
N ASN A 59 8.91 10.46 -13.52
CA ASN A 59 7.93 11.19 -12.71
C ASN A 59 6.78 10.29 -12.24
N LEU A 60 6.23 9.45 -13.12
CA LEU A 60 5.16 8.52 -12.77
C LEU A 60 5.64 7.47 -11.76
N MET A 61 6.81 6.86 -11.99
CA MET A 61 7.39 5.91 -11.03
C MET A 61 7.64 6.54 -9.66
N LYS A 62 8.12 7.80 -9.63
CA LYS A 62 8.36 8.51 -8.38
C LYS A 62 7.05 8.72 -7.59
N GLN A 63 5.97 9.10 -8.27
CA GLN A 63 4.66 9.23 -7.65
C GLN A 63 4.15 7.90 -7.06
N GLU A 64 4.31 6.79 -7.79
CA GLU A 64 3.92 5.47 -7.28
C GLU A 64 4.75 5.03 -6.09
N LEU A 65 6.06 5.24 -6.13
CA LEU A 65 6.95 4.93 -5.01
C LEU A 65 6.56 5.74 -3.76
N THR A 66 6.25 7.03 -3.91
CA THR A 66 5.75 7.86 -2.81
C THR A 66 4.44 7.30 -2.24
N PHE A 67 3.46 6.96 -3.09
CA PHE A 67 2.20 6.36 -2.64
C PHE A 67 2.42 5.06 -1.86
N LEU A 68 3.21 4.13 -2.41
CA LEU A 68 3.51 2.86 -1.75
C LEU A 68 4.26 3.05 -0.43
N THR A 69 5.20 3.99 -0.36
CA THR A 69 5.92 4.32 0.87
C THR A 69 4.94 4.76 1.96
N HIS A 70 4.00 5.65 1.64
CA HIS A 70 2.97 6.07 2.60
C HIS A 70 2.04 4.91 3.01
N ALA A 71 1.63 4.06 2.06
CA ALA A 71 0.78 2.91 2.35
C ALA A 71 1.47 1.89 3.27
N ILE A 72 2.76 1.60 3.02
CA ILE A 72 3.58 0.70 3.85
C ILE A 72 3.78 1.29 5.25
N SER A 73 4.18 2.57 5.35
CA SER A 73 4.34 3.24 6.64
C SER A 73 3.06 3.18 7.46
N ARG A 74 1.90 3.43 6.82
CA ARG A 74 0.61 3.35 7.51
C ARG A 74 0.30 1.93 7.99
N LEU A 75 0.62 0.92 7.20
CA LEU A 75 0.46 -0.48 7.59
C LEU A 75 1.37 -0.84 8.79
N GLU A 76 2.60 -0.34 8.82
CA GLU A 76 3.54 -0.56 9.93
C GLU A 76 3.08 0.11 11.22
N ASP A 77 2.58 1.35 11.15
CA ASP A 77 1.98 2.03 12.30
C ASP A 77 0.83 1.20 12.89
N LEU A 78 -0.08 0.70 12.03
CA LEU A 78 -1.21 -0.13 12.46
C LEU A 78 -0.76 -1.47 13.06
N LYS A 79 0.32 -2.07 12.54
CA LYS A 79 0.94 -3.27 13.14
C LYS A 79 1.48 -2.98 14.54
N SER A 80 2.13 -1.83 14.69
CA SER A 80 2.69 -1.38 15.97
C SER A 80 1.59 -1.12 17.00
N ASP A 81 0.52 -0.43 16.59
CA ASP A 81 -0.65 -0.15 17.43
C ASP A 81 -1.30 -1.43 17.95
N ARG A 82 -1.55 -2.39 17.05
CA ARG A 82 -2.11 -3.72 17.41
C ARG A 82 -1.21 -4.48 18.38
N ARG A 83 0.10 -4.46 18.14
CA ARG A 83 1.06 -5.07 19.06
C ARG A 83 1.03 -4.40 20.43
N GLY A 84 0.91 -3.08 20.49
CA GLY A 84 0.77 -2.30 21.71
C GLY A 84 -0.51 -2.65 22.48
N ALA A 85 -1.65 -2.75 21.79
CA ALA A 85 -2.93 -3.11 22.39
C ALA A 85 -2.90 -4.53 22.97
N LEU A 86 -2.36 -5.51 22.24
CA LEU A 86 -2.18 -6.88 22.72
C LEU A 86 -1.27 -6.97 23.94
N LEU A 87 -0.19 -6.18 23.97
CA LEU A 87 0.70 -6.11 25.13
C LEU A 87 0.02 -5.54 26.38
N GLU A 88 -0.82 -4.51 26.23
CA GLU A 88 -1.55 -3.96 27.37
C GLU A 88 -2.64 -4.93 27.87
N LEU A 89 -3.32 -5.66 26.98
CA LEU A 89 -4.23 -6.74 27.35
C LEU A 89 -3.50 -7.87 28.10
N ALA A 90 -2.33 -8.29 27.62
CA ALA A 90 -1.53 -9.33 28.28
C ALA A 90 -1.05 -8.91 29.69
N LYS A 91 -0.86 -7.60 29.92
CA LYS A 91 -0.57 -7.04 31.25
C LYS A 91 -1.81 -6.84 32.13
N GLY A 92 -2.99 -7.30 31.70
CA GLY A 92 -4.26 -7.15 32.43
C GLY A 92 -4.83 -5.73 32.41
N ARG A 93 -4.36 -4.85 31.52
CA ARG A 93 -4.83 -3.47 31.37
C ARG A 93 -5.81 -3.36 30.21
N LYS A 94 -6.74 -2.40 30.27
CA LYS A 94 -7.64 -2.11 29.14
C LYS A 94 -6.82 -1.66 27.94
N ALA A 95 -7.07 -2.26 26.77
CA ALA A 95 -6.47 -1.83 25.52
C ALA A 95 -6.76 -0.34 25.27
N LYS A 96 -5.71 0.43 24.95
CA LYS A 96 -5.85 1.86 24.61
C LYS A 96 -6.32 2.09 23.17
N SER A 97 -6.32 1.03 22.36
CA SER A 97 -6.70 1.02 20.95
C SER A 97 -7.68 -0.15 20.71
N LYS A 98 -8.62 0.05 19.78
CA LYS A 98 -9.53 -1.00 19.30
C LYS A 98 -8.84 -1.99 18.33
N TYR A 99 -7.64 -1.62 17.88
CA TYR A 99 -6.77 -2.37 16.98
C TYR A 99 -5.64 -3.00 17.77
#